data_AF-A0A7X9IIA7-F1
#
_entry.id   AF-A0A7X9IIA7-F1
#
_cell.length_a   1.000
_cell.length_b   1.000
_cell.length_c   1.000
_cell.angle_alpha   90.00
_cell.angle_beta   90.00
_cell.angle_gamma   90.00
#
_symmetry.space_group_name_H-M   'P 1'
#
loop_
_entity.id
_entity.type
_entity.pdbx_description
1 polymer ?
#
loop_
_entity_poly.entity_id
_entity_poly.type
_entity_poly.pdbx_seq_one_letter_code
_entity_poly.pdbx_strand_id
1 'polypeptide(L)'
;ARVAPSGTRTPGAAVVVAATNAAGESATSGNAPSVGVAPAGTPGAEPPPAMCPGEAAPAVRTPEVRAMMERAGFLDRSGLSELAELDLAWLAAAHPDDADLALEHIRLATRLFRLGPATATARRSFGDCLSRGDPARFGPLAEALYPRRHEGAIRAALAGSDVSEHLILGLIRQESFFNEKARSSAGAVGLMQLLPQTAANMAARIGLKPFSPTMLTDPAVNIRLGVEYYKTRHAQYGDAAHTLCSYNAGAGKLAVWLRGIGGLEQDLFVELIPYEETRDYVRKVLTNAMFYEALGGGR
;
A
#
# COMPACT_ATOMS: atom_id res chain seq x y z
N ALA A 1 -28.34 -54.63 -15.82
CA ALA A 1 -27.11 -53.89 -16.18
C ALA A 1 -27.37 -52.40 -15.96
N ARG A 2 -26.69 -51.78 -14.98
CA ARG A 2 -26.78 -50.36 -14.65
C ARG A 2 -25.70 -49.60 -15.44
N VAL A 3 -26.03 -48.43 -16.00
CA VAL A 3 -25.05 -47.43 -16.43
C VAL A 3 -25.53 -46.07 -15.94
N ALA A 4 -24.70 -45.42 -15.12
CA ALA A 4 -24.78 -44.04 -14.70
C ALA A 4 -23.70 -43.23 -15.43
N PRO A 5 -23.88 -41.93 -15.69
CA PRO A 5 -22.79 -41.06 -16.10
C PRO A 5 -22.17 -40.38 -14.87
N SER A 6 -20.88 -40.63 -14.64
CA SER A 6 -20.02 -39.87 -13.73
C SER A 6 -19.15 -38.91 -14.52
N GLY A 7 -19.05 -37.66 -14.07
CA GLY A 7 -18.28 -36.60 -14.71
C GLY A 7 -18.39 -35.31 -13.92
N THR A 8 -17.86 -35.34 -12.70
CA THR A 8 -17.86 -34.25 -11.73
C THR A 8 -17.10 -33.02 -12.28
N ARG A 9 -17.81 -31.87 -12.36
CA ARG A 9 -17.19 -30.55 -12.45
C ARG A 9 -16.47 -30.24 -11.14
N THR A 10 -15.16 -30.03 -11.21
CA THR A 10 -14.38 -29.46 -10.10
C THR A 10 -14.62 -27.95 -10.06
N PRO A 11 -15.11 -27.36 -8.97
CA PRO A 11 -15.17 -25.92 -8.81
C PRO A 11 -13.76 -25.37 -8.57
N GLY A 12 -13.42 -24.27 -9.26
CA GLY A 12 -12.16 -23.56 -9.11
C GLY A 12 -11.97 -23.08 -7.67
N ALA A 13 -10.85 -23.46 -7.06
CA ALA A 13 -10.44 -23.02 -5.74
C ALA A 13 -10.16 -21.50 -5.79
N ALA A 14 -11.04 -20.72 -5.16
CA ALA A 14 -10.78 -19.33 -4.82
C ALA A 14 -9.87 -19.29 -3.60
N VAL A 15 -8.75 -18.58 -3.70
CA VAL A 15 -7.85 -18.36 -2.57
C VAL A 15 -8.10 -16.96 -2.03
N VAL A 16 -8.57 -16.93 -0.79
CA VAL A 16 -8.71 -15.75 0.08
C VAL A 16 -7.32 -15.20 0.36
N VAL A 17 -7.09 -13.92 0.08
CA VAL A 17 -5.92 -13.22 0.58
C VAL A 17 -6.24 -12.88 2.04
N ALA A 18 -5.53 -13.49 2.99
CA ALA A 18 -5.70 -13.16 4.39
C ALA A 18 -4.82 -11.94 4.72
N ALA A 19 -5.42 -10.76 4.82
CA ALA A 19 -4.81 -9.62 5.49
C ALA A 19 -5.27 -9.62 6.96
N THR A 20 -4.31 -9.80 7.88
CA THR A 20 -4.48 -9.80 9.33
C THR A 20 -4.64 -8.37 9.89
N ASN A 21 -5.65 -8.15 10.74
CA ASN A 21 -5.66 -7.39 12.02
C ASN A 21 -7.13 -7.14 12.43
N ALA A 22 -7.66 -7.68 13.54
CA ALA A 22 -7.42 -7.35 14.97
C ALA A 22 -8.13 -6.06 15.44
N ALA A 23 -9.07 -6.28 16.38
CA ALA A 23 -9.74 -5.35 17.31
C ALA A 23 -10.84 -4.42 16.75
N GLY A 24 -12.09 -4.87 16.88
CA GLY A 24 -13.28 -4.02 16.92
C GLY A 24 -13.95 -4.13 18.29
N GLU A 25 -13.86 -3.08 19.11
CA GLU A 25 -14.63 -2.92 20.34
C GLU A 25 -16.03 -2.41 20.04
N SER A 26 -16.99 -2.90 20.83
CA SER A 26 -18.42 -2.64 20.77
C SER A 26 -18.78 -1.20 21.13
N ALA A 27 -19.56 -0.52 20.29
CA ALA A 27 -20.25 0.72 20.65
C ALA A 27 -21.69 0.41 21.08
N THR A 28 -22.00 0.67 22.35
CA THR A 28 -23.35 0.65 22.91
C THR A 28 -24.06 1.98 22.63
N SER A 29 -25.36 1.89 22.32
CA SER A 29 -26.23 3.03 22.06
C SER A 29 -26.50 3.84 23.32
N GLY A 30 -26.34 5.17 23.25
CA GLY A 30 -26.70 6.10 24.31
C GLY A 30 -27.21 7.43 23.76
N ASN A 31 -28.49 7.68 24.01
CA ASN A 31 -29.29 8.92 23.92
C ASN A 31 -28.58 10.25 23.58
N ALA A 32 -29.10 10.94 22.56
CA ALA A 32 -28.76 12.33 22.24
C ALA A 32 -29.59 13.34 23.06
N PRO A 33 -28.98 14.35 23.70
CA PRO A 33 -29.68 15.55 24.12
C PRO A 33 -29.42 16.72 23.15
N SER A 34 -30.44 17.55 23.03
CA SER A 34 -30.55 18.74 22.17
C SER A 34 -29.39 19.73 22.28
N VAL A 35 -28.84 20.13 21.14
CA VAL A 35 -27.81 21.17 21.01
C VAL A 35 -28.45 22.55 21.05
N GLY A 36 -28.16 23.33 22.10
CA GLY A 36 -28.42 24.76 22.13
C GLY A 36 -27.38 25.51 21.31
N VAL A 37 -27.82 26.38 20.41
CA VAL A 37 -26.93 27.23 19.59
C VAL A 37 -26.37 28.35 20.47
N ALA A 38 -25.08 28.29 20.77
CA ALA A 38 -24.34 29.38 21.39
C ALA A 38 -24.01 30.48 20.34
N PRO A 39 -23.90 31.76 20.73
CA PRO A 39 -23.63 32.84 19.80
C PRO A 39 -22.22 32.71 19.21
N ALA A 40 -22.08 33.08 17.93
CA ALA A 40 -20.83 33.06 17.19
C ALA A 40 -19.76 33.89 17.89
N GLY A 41 -18.77 33.21 18.48
CA GLY A 41 -17.53 33.84 18.90
C GLY A 41 -16.79 34.41 17.70
N THR A 42 -16.09 35.52 17.92
CA THR A 42 -15.11 36.11 16.99
C THR A 42 -14.26 35.01 16.34
N PRO A 43 -13.92 35.11 15.03
CA PRO A 43 -13.03 34.16 14.40
C PRO A 43 -11.69 34.22 15.14
N GLY A 44 -11.45 33.21 15.97
CA GLY A 44 -10.16 33.00 16.59
C GLY A 44 -9.12 32.91 15.49
N ALA A 45 -7.95 33.50 15.72
CA ALA A 45 -6.82 33.41 14.81
C ALA A 45 -6.70 31.96 14.31
N GLU A 46 -6.64 31.80 12.99
CA GLU A 46 -6.43 30.50 12.36
C GLU A 46 -5.23 29.85 13.07
N PRO A 47 -5.38 28.61 13.59
CA PRO A 47 -4.28 27.95 14.27
C PRO A 47 -3.06 27.97 13.33
N PRO A 48 -1.84 28.16 13.87
CA PRO A 48 -0.65 28.21 13.03
C PRO A 48 -0.64 26.98 12.12
N PRO A 49 -0.18 27.12 10.86
CA PRO A 49 -0.14 26.00 9.93
C PRO A 49 0.60 24.84 10.60
N ALA A 50 0.04 23.63 10.48
CA ALA A 50 0.67 22.43 11.00
C ALA A 50 2.08 22.31 10.40
N MET A 51 3.11 22.27 11.25
CA MET A 51 4.49 22.16 10.80
C MET A 51 4.69 20.81 10.11
N CYS A 52 5.09 20.85 8.84
CA CYS A 52 5.34 19.64 8.07
C CYS A 52 6.79 19.14 8.28
N PRO A 53 7.08 17.88 7.94
CA PRO A 53 8.42 17.29 8.09
C PRO A 53 9.51 18.19 7.46
N GLY A 54 10.56 18.50 8.22
CA GLY A 54 11.66 19.37 7.76
C GLY A 54 11.42 20.87 7.88
N GLU A 55 10.23 21.31 8.32
CA GLU A 55 9.94 22.71 8.65
C GLU A 55 10.23 23.03 10.14
N ALA A 56 10.42 22.00 10.95
CA ALA A 56 10.82 22.12 12.35
C ALA A 56 12.31 22.41 12.50
N ALA A 57 12.66 23.34 13.39
CA ALA A 57 14.03 23.45 13.85
C ALA A 57 14.45 22.13 14.52
N PRO A 58 15.69 21.65 14.31
CA PRO A 58 16.14 20.40 14.90
C PRO A 58 16.02 20.49 16.42
N ALA A 59 15.39 19.48 17.03
CA ALA A 59 15.17 19.46 18.46
C ALA A 59 16.50 19.43 19.22
N VAL A 60 16.60 20.22 20.30
CA VAL A 60 17.74 20.13 21.20
C VAL A 60 17.63 18.83 22.01
N ARG A 61 18.42 17.83 21.63
CA ARG A 61 18.40 16.50 22.25
C ARG A 61 19.30 16.41 23.48
N THR A 62 18.88 15.64 24.48
CA THR A 62 19.70 15.35 25.67
C THR A 62 20.87 14.42 25.30
N PRO A 63 21.92 14.34 26.13
CA PRO A 63 22.99 13.36 25.94
C PRO A 63 22.50 11.91 25.83
N GLU A 64 21.47 11.55 26.59
CA GLU A 64 20.88 10.20 26.60
C GLU A 64 20.20 9.88 25.26
N VAL A 65 19.42 10.82 24.72
CA VAL A 65 18.78 10.67 23.40
C VAL A 65 19.86 10.52 22.32
N ARG A 66 20.92 11.35 22.36
CA ARG A 66 22.04 11.23 21.40
C ARG A 66 22.74 9.87 21.50
N ALA A 67 23.04 9.39 22.70
CA ALA A 67 23.69 8.10 22.90
C ALA A 67 22.83 6.94 22.36
N MET A 68 21.50 7.01 22.53
CA MET A 68 20.61 5.98 22.01
C MET A 68 20.47 6.03 20.48
N MET A 69 20.49 7.22 19.87
CA MET A 69 20.59 7.36 18.42
C MET A 69 21.90 6.77 17.87
N GLU A 70 23.04 7.04 18.53
CA GLU A 70 24.34 6.49 18.16
C GLU A 70 24.34 4.96 18.25
N ARG A 71 23.74 4.41 19.32
CA ARG A 71 23.51 2.96 19.47
C ARG A 71 22.65 2.39 18.35
N ALA A 72 21.52 3.02 18.03
CA ALA A 72 20.66 2.58 16.93
C ALA A 72 21.42 2.59 15.59
N GLY A 73 22.18 3.65 15.30
CA GLY A 73 23.01 3.74 14.10
C GLY A 73 24.12 2.68 14.06
N PHE A 74 24.72 2.34 15.21
CA PHE A 74 25.70 1.25 15.31
C PHE A 74 25.05 -0.11 15.03
N LEU A 75 23.93 -0.41 15.70
CA LEU A 75 23.17 -1.65 15.50
C LEU A 75 22.81 -1.84 14.03
N ASP A 76 22.34 -0.78 13.38
CA ASP A 76 21.94 -0.85 11.98
C ASP A 76 23.12 -1.20 11.06
N ARG A 77 24.25 -0.50 11.21
CA ARG A 77 25.47 -0.77 10.44
C ARG A 77 26.08 -2.15 10.74
N SER A 78 25.79 -2.72 11.90
CA SER A 78 26.18 -4.08 12.29
C SER A 78 25.23 -5.17 11.79
N GLY A 79 24.20 -4.82 11.00
CA GLY A 79 23.22 -5.79 10.48
C GLY A 79 22.12 -6.16 11.48
N LEU A 80 22.06 -5.50 12.64
CA LEU A 80 21.03 -5.67 13.66
C LEU A 80 19.91 -4.62 13.47
N SER A 81 19.48 -4.40 12.22
CA SER A 81 18.54 -3.34 11.85
C SER A 81 17.19 -3.42 12.57
N GLU A 82 16.71 -4.62 12.91
CA GLU A 82 15.47 -4.79 13.66
C GLU A 82 15.59 -4.24 15.08
N LEU A 83 16.74 -4.44 15.75
CA LEU A 83 17.00 -3.85 17.07
C LEU A 83 17.16 -2.33 16.98
N ALA A 84 17.84 -1.85 15.94
CA ALA A 84 17.94 -0.41 15.67
C ALA A 84 16.57 0.23 15.46
N GLU A 85 15.66 -0.45 14.76
CA GLU A 85 14.29 0.03 14.54
C GLU A 85 13.49 0.12 15.83
N LEU A 86 13.67 -0.84 16.75
CA LEU A 86 13.02 -0.79 18.06
C LEU A 86 13.53 0.38 18.91
N ASP A 87 14.84 0.62 18.93
CA ASP A 87 15.43 1.77 19.63
C ASP A 87 14.88 3.09 19.07
N LEU A 88 14.83 3.23 17.73
CA LEU A 88 14.27 4.42 17.07
C LEU A 88 12.75 4.55 17.25
N ALA A 89 12.01 3.44 17.26
CA ALA A 89 10.57 3.44 17.51
C ALA A 89 10.26 3.98 18.91
N TRP A 90 11.03 3.54 19.92
CA TRP A 90 10.90 4.02 21.29
C TRP A 90 11.22 5.51 21.38
N LEU A 91 12.33 5.95 20.77
CA LEU A 91 12.73 7.36 20.73
C LEU A 91 11.66 8.23 20.06
N ALA A 92 11.17 7.85 18.88
CA ALA A 92 10.15 8.59 18.16
C ALA A 92 8.79 8.61 18.89
N ALA A 93 8.48 7.59 19.69
CA ALA A 93 7.28 7.57 20.53
C ALA A 93 7.42 8.46 21.78
N ALA A 94 8.61 8.49 22.39
CA ALA A 94 8.91 9.33 23.55
C ALA A 94 9.03 10.83 23.21
N HIS A 95 9.35 11.14 21.95
CA HIS A 95 9.55 12.50 21.44
C HIS A 95 8.72 12.75 20.17
N PRO A 96 7.38 12.78 20.26
CA PRO A 96 6.50 12.90 19.09
C PRO A 96 6.67 14.23 18.33
N ASP A 97 7.18 15.28 18.99
CA ASP A 97 7.45 16.58 18.38
C ASP A 97 8.84 16.66 17.70
N ASP A 98 9.71 15.65 17.88
CA ASP A 98 11.01 15.56 17.21
C ASP A 98 10.83 14.93 15.82
N ALA A 99 10.52 15.78 14.84
CA ALA A 99 10.30 15.38 13.45
C ALA A 99 11.45 14.56 12.85
N ASP A 100 12.69 14.87 13.22
CA ASP A 100 13.87 14.15 12.74
C ASP A 100 13.94 12.73 13.29
N LEU A 101 13.67 12.52 14.59
CA LEU A 101 13.58 11.17 15.18
C LEU A 101 12.46 10.36 14.53
N ALA A 102 11.30 10.99 14.29
CA ALA A 102 10.19 10.36 13.61
C ALA A 102 10.57 9.96 12.17
N LEU A 103 11.25 10.83 11.41
CA LEU A 103 11.71 10.52 10.06
C LEU A 103 12.76 9.41 10.03
N GLU A 104 13.72 9.40 10.95
CA GLU A 104 14.72 8.34 11.05
C GLU A 104 14.07 6.97 11.33
N HIS A 105 13.12 6.94 12.27
CA HIS A 105 12.35 5.72 12.53
C HIS A 105 11.55 5.27 11.30
N ILE A 106 10.82 6.18 10.65
CA ILE A 106 10.01 5.86 9.47
C ILE A 106 10.88 5.30 8.35
N ARG A 107 12.02 5.94 8.03
CA ARG A 107 12.95 5.49 6.99
C ARG A 107 13.48 4.09 7.26
N LEU A 108 13.88 3.82 8.50
CA LEU A 108 14.38 2.50 8.87
C LEU A 108 13.28 1.44 8.80
N ALA A 109 12.10 1.74 9.37
CA ALA A 109 10.96 0.84 9.35
C ALA A 109 10.52 0.52 7.91
N THR A 110 10.45 1.51 7.02
CA THR A 110 10.10 1.27 5.61
C THR A 110 11.17 0.51 4.84
N ARG A 111 12.46 0.73 5.14
CA ARG A 111 13.55 -0.09 4.59
C ARG A 111 13.44 -1.56 5.00
N LEU A 112 12.94 -1.83 6.21
CA LEU A 112 12.66 -3.17 6.73
C LEU A 112 11.28 -3.70 6.33
N PHE A 113 10.56 -3.00 5.46
CA PHE A 113 9.20 -3.37 5.00
C PHE A 113 8.17 -3.42 6.15
N ARG A 114 8.41 -2.70 7.25
CA ARG A 114 7.53 -2.60 8.42
C ARG A 114 6.63 -1.38 8.33
N LEU A 115 5.63 -1.45 7.45
CA LEU A 115 4.74 -0.32 7.18
C LEU A 115 3.85 0.07 8.37
N GLY A 116 3.44 -0.88 9.21
CA GLY A 116 2.62 -0.61 10.40
C GLY A 116 3.30 0.37 11.36
N PRO A 117 4.50 0.05 11.89
CA PRO A 117 5.28 0.98 12.71
C PRO A 117 5.56 2.33 12.03
N ALA A 118 5.95 2.31 10.76
CA ALA A 118 6.20 3.53 10.00
C ALA A 118 4.97 4.46 9.93
N THR A 119 3.80 3.91 9.56
CA THR A 119 2.55 4.69 9.47
C THR A 119 2.04 5.13 10.84
N ALA A 120 2.25 4.34 11.89
CA ALA A 120 1.91 4.73 13.25
C ALA A 120 2.74 5.95 13.70
N THR A 121 4.06 5.93 13.46
CA THR A 121 4.93 7.08 13.77
C THR A 121 4.60 8.29 12.90
N ALA A 122 4.31 8.09 11.62
CA ALA A 122 3.89 9.17 10.73
C ALA A 122 2.59 9.84 11.20
N ARG A 123 1.59 9.05 11.59
CA ARG A 123 0.33 9.58 12.13
C ARG A 123 0.49 10.32 13.45
N ARG A 124 1.33 9.80 14.36
CA ARG A 124 1.58 10.47 15.65
C ARG A 124 2.30 11.80 15.47
N SER A 125 3.36 11.82 14.66
CA SER A 125 4.29 12.95 14.59
C SER A 125 3.92 13.96 13.50
N PHE A 126 3.16 13.54 12.49
CA PHE A 126 2.80 14.37 11.33
C PHE A 126 1.30 14.32 11.01
N GLY A 127 0.44 13.83 11.91
CA GLY A 127 -0.99 13.62 11.66
C GLY A 127 -1.72 14.87 11.19
N ASP A 128 -1.42 16.04 11.78
CA ASP A 128 -2.02 17.31 11.38
C ASP A 128 -1.56 17.75 9.98
N CYS A 129 -0.25 17.62 9.69
CA CYS A 129 0.29 17.87 8.34
C CYS A 129 -0.32 16.90 7.31
N LEU A 130 -0.46 15.61 7.64
CA LEU A 130 -1.08 14.62 6.77
C LEU A 130 -2.57 14.89 6.52
N SER A 131 -3.27 15.49 7.47
CA SER A 131 -4.71 15.75 7.39
C SER A 131 -5.05 17.06 6.70
N ARG A 132 -4.16 18.06 6.75
CA ARG A 132 -4.43 19.44 6.29
C ARG A 132 -3.45 19.96 5.25
N GLY A 133 -2.33 19.27 5.06
CA GLY A 133 -1.21 19.72 4.23
C GLY A 133 -1.35 19.33 2.76
N ASP A 134 -0.60 20.04 1.92
CA ASP A 134 -0.38 19.71 0.52
C ASP A 134 0.66 18.58 0.43
N PRO A 135 0.37 17.46 -0.28
CA PRO A 135 1.35 16.39 -0.51
C PRO A 135 2.72 16.86 -1.03
N ALA A 136 2.78 17.99 -1.75
CA ALA A 136 4.04 18.58 -2.20
C ALA A 136 4.95 19.02 -1.04
N ARG A 137 4.39 19.29 0.15
CA ARG A 137 5.12 19.67 1.37
C ARG A 137 5.56 18.48 2.21
N PHE A 138 5.23 17.26 1.81
CA PHE A 138 5.60 16.06 2.56
C PHE A 138 7.07 15.67 2.37
N GLY A 139 7.77 16.23 1.37
CA GLY A 139 9.22 16.11 1.14
C GLY A 139 9.88 14.83 1.71
N PRO A 140 10.63 14.91 2.82
CA PRO A 140 11.29 13.75 3.44
C PRO A 140 10.35 12.60 3.87
N LEU A 141 9.14 12.91 4.34
CA LEU A 141 8.14 11.93 4.74
C LEU A 141 7.55 11.21 3.52
N ALA A 142 7.31 11.94 2.43
CA ALA A 142 6.86 11.35 1.18
C ALA A 142 7.91 10.39 0.62
N GLU A 143 9.19 10.76 0.61
CA GLU A 143 10.29 9.86 0.20
C GLU A 143 10.35 8.59 1.05
N ALA A 144 10.19 8.73 2.36
CA ALA A 144 10.26 7.61 3.28
C ALA A 144 9.05 6.68 3.16
N LEU A 145 7.85 7.24 3.03
CA LEU A 145 6.61 6.48 2.98
C LEU A 145 6.30 5.97 1.58
N TYR A 146 6.58 6.68 0.49
CA TYR A 146 6.24 6.36 -0.90
C TYR A 146 7.48 6.17 -1.78
N PRO A 147 8.27 5.10 -1.54
CA PRO A 147 9.51 4.89 -2.28
C PRO A 147 9.24 4.57 -3.76
N ARG A 148 10.00 5.20 -4.65
CA ARG A 148 9.98 4.95 -6.10
C ARG A 148 11.08 3.95 -6.50
N ARG A 149 10.85 2.66 -6.24
CA ARG A 149 11.80 1.57 -6.58
C ARG A 149 11.42 0.91 -7.90
N HIS A 150 12.44 0.43 -8.63
CA HIS A 150 12.30 -0.31 -9.89
C HIS A 150 11.61 0.46 -11.03
N GLU A 151 11.59 1.79 -11.02
CA GLU A 151 10.99 2.63 -12.08
C GLU A 151 11.48 2.25 -13.49
N GLY A 152 12.76 1.90 -13.64
CA GLY A 152 13.31 1.42 -14.91
C GLY A 152 12.64 0.13 -15.41
N ALA A 153 12.43 -0.85 -14.53
CA ALA A 153 11.76 -2.11 -14.88
C ALA A 153 10.26 -1.91 -15.11
N ILE A 154 9.61 -1.02 -14.35
CA ILE A 154 8.20 -0.66 -14.51
C ILE A 154 8.00 0.01 -15.89
N ARG A 155 8.79 1.04 -16.22
CA ARG A 155 8.72 1.72 -17.51
C ARG A 155 8.99 0.77 -18.68
N ALA A 156 9.95 -0.13 -18.55
CA ALA A 156 10.22 -1.13 -19.57
C ALA A 156 9.03 -2.09 -19.77
N ALA A 157 8.38 -2.53 -18.69
CA ALA A 157 7.21 -3.42 -18.76
C ALA A 157 5.94 -2.71 -19.29
N LEU A 158 5.84 -1.40 -19.05
CA LEU A 158 4.74 -0.55 -19.53
C LEU A 158 4.92 -0.06 -20.97
N ALA A 159 6.04 -0.35 -21.63
CA ALA A 159 6.29 0.10 -23.00
C ALA A 159 5.12 -0.25 -23.94
N GLY A 160 4.63 0.76 -24.67
CA GLY A 160 3.49 0.65 -25.59
C GLY A 160 2.12 0.49 -24.91
N SER A 161 2.01 0.75 -23.61
CA SER A 161 0.75 0.75 -22.85
C SER A 161 0.32 2.18 -22.50
N ASP A 162 -0.98 2.36 -22.32
CA ASP A 162 -1.64 3.55 -21.75
C ASP A 162 -1.74 3.52 -20.21
N VAL A 163 -1.27 2.43 -19.58
CA VAL A 163 -1.34 2.25 -18.13
C VAL A 163 -0.32 3.17 -17.45
N SER A 164 -0.79 3.94 -16.47
CA SER A 164 0.04 4.86 -15.68
C SER A 164 1.12 4.13 -14.86
N GLU A 165 2.36 4.66 -14.90
CA GLU A 165 3.45 4.20 -14.03
C GLU A 165 3.10 4.38 -12.54
N HIS A 166 2.44 5.47 -12.18
CA HIS A 166 2.00 5.75 -10.81
C HIS A 166 1.01 4.70 -10.29
N LEU A 167 0.15 4.17 -11.18
CA LEU A 167 -0.77 3.09 -10.84
C LEU A 167 -0.04 1.78 -10.53
N ILE A 168 1.00 1.44 -11.30
CA ILE A 168 1.82 0.25 -11.03
C ILE A 168 2.64 0.42 -9.74
N LEU A 169 3.19 1.61 -9.48
CA LEU A 169 3.84 1.92 -8.20
C LEU A 169 2.86 1.76 -7.02
N GLY A 170 1.64 2.26 -7.18
CA GLY A 170 0.56 2.12 -6.19
C GLY A 170 0.15 0.67 -5.94
N LEU A 171 0.12 -0.13 -7.00
CA LEU A 171 -0.17 -1.56 -6.94
C LEU A 171 0.96 -2.33 -6.23
N ILE A 172 2.22 -2.17 -6.65
CA ILE A 172 3.38 -2.84 -6.01
C ILE A 172 3.46 -2.48 -4.52
N ARG A 173 3.21 -1.21 -4.19
CA ARG A 173 3.14 -0.73 -2.82
C ARG A 173 2.11 -1.52 -1.99
N GLN A 174 0.91 -1.69 -2.53
CA GLN A 174 -0.16 -2.39 -1.82
C GLN A 174 0.13 -3.89 -1.70
N GLU A 175 0.75 -4.50 -2.71
CA GLU A 175 1.01 -5.94 -2.76
C GLU A 175 2.15 -6.38 -1.84
N SER A 176 3.26 -5.64 -1.84
CA SER A 176 4.49 -6.08 -1.16
C SER A 176 5.20 -4.98 -0.40
N PHE A 177 4.75 -3.73 -0.53
CA PHE A 177 5.51 -2.57 -0.10
C PHE A 177 6.96 -2.58 -0.63
N PHE A 178 7.13 -3.05 -1.88
CA PHE A 178 8.42 -3.25 -2.55
C PHE A 178 9.33 -4.32 -1.93
N ASN A 179 8.79 -5.23 -1.12
CA ASN A 179 9.53 -6.40 -0.67
C ASN A 179 9.60 -7.44 -1.81
N GLU A 180 10.73 -7.49 -2.50
CA GLU A 180 11.03 -8.41 -3.60
C GLU A 180 10.90 -9.89 -3.20
N LYS A 181 11.03 -10.19 -1.91
CA LYS A 181 10.97 -11.55 -1.34
C LYS A 181 9.65 -11.85 -0.63
N ALA A 182 8.66 -10.96 -0.70
CA ALA A 182 7.37 -11.14 -0.06
C ALA A 182 6.71 -12.46 -0.49
N ARG A 183 6.14 -13.18 0.49
CA ARG A 183 5.36 -14.40 0.28
C ARG A 183 4.09 -14.35 1.10
N SER A 184 2.94 -14.52 0.46
CA SER A 184 1.66 -14.64 1.17
C SER A 184 1.39 -16.08 1.61
N SER A 185 0.44 -16.26 2.53
CA SER A 185 -0.08 -17.57 2.93
C SER A 185 -0.70 -18.34 1.75
N ALA A 186 -1.24 -17.63 0.77
CA ALA A 186 -1.77 -18.16 -0.48
C ALA A 186 -0.69 -18.62 -1.47
N GLY A 187 0.59 -18.35 -1.18
CA GLY A 187 1.72 -18.68 -2.05
C GLY A 187 1.98 -17.65 -3.16
N ALA A 188 1.43 -16.44 -3.05
CA ALA A 188 1.77 -15.34 -3.94
C ALA A 188 3.20 -14.83 -3.64
N VAL A 189 3.95 -14.42 -4.67
CA VAL A 189 5.39 -14.13 -4.54
C VAL A 189 5.78 -12.79 -5.15
N GLY A 190 6.67 -12.09 -4.44
CA GLY A 190 7.42 -10.94 -4.92
C GLY A 190 6.64 -9.64 -4.99
N LEU A 191 7.15 -8.70 -5.79
CA LEU A 191 6.71 -7.30 -5.81
C LEU A 191 5.22 -7.10 -6.09
N MET A 192 4.69 -7.84 -7.05
CA MET A 192 3.29 -7.77 -7.51
C MET A 192 2.46 -8.97 -7.05
N GLN A 193 2.95 -9.72 -6.05
CA GLN A 193 2.30 -10.88 -5.43
C GLN A 193 1.64 -11.81 -6.45
N LEU A 194 2.45 -12.39 -7.34
CA LEU A 194 1.94 -13.31 -8.36
C LEU A 194 1.86 -14.73 -7.81
N LEU A 195 0.73 -15.38 -8.03
CA LEU A 195 0.62 -16.83 -7.87
C LEU A 195 1.48 -17.54 -8.94
N PRO A 196 2.17 -18.65 -8.61
CA PRO A 196 3.00 -19.37 -9.57
C PRO A 196 2.28 -19.77 -10.86
N GLN A 197 1.01 -20.18 -10.77
CA GLN A 197 0.20 -20.53 -11.93
C GLN A 197 -0.08 -19.32 -12.82
N THR A 198 -0.45 -18.18 -12.21
CA THR A 198 -0.64 -16.90 -12.92
C THR A 198 0.64 -16.49 -13.64
N ALA A 199 1.78 -16.55 -12.96
CA ALA A 199 3.07 -16.21 -13.53
C ALA A 199 3.45 -17.14 -14.70
N ALA A 200 3.20 -18.44 -14.60
CA ALA A 200 3.45 -19.39 -15.69
C ALA A 200 2.61 -19.06 -16.94
N ASN A 201 1.34 -18.71 -16.74
CA ASN A 201 0.46 -18.28 -17.84
C ASN A 201 0.99 -17.01 -18.52
N MET A 202 1.43 -16.02 -17.73
CA MET A 202 2.00 -14.79 -18.28
C MET A 202 3.34 -15.03 -18.95
N ALA A 203 4.21 -15.87 -18.38
CA ALA A 203 5.49 -16.24 -18.97
C ALA A 203 5.31 -16.90 -20.34
N ALA A 204 4.34 -17.81 -20.45
CA ALA A 204 3.98 -18.41 -21.74
C ALA A 204 3.48 -17.37 -22.74
N ARG A 205 2.64 -16.42 -22.31
CA ARG A 205 2.09 -15.35 -23.14
C ARG A 205 3.18 -14.43 -23.71
N ILE A 206 4.18 -14.09 -22.90
CA ILE A 206 5.28 -13.18 -23.32
C ILE A 206 6.50 -13.91 -23.89
N GLY A 207 6.43 -15.24 -24.05
CA GLY A 207 7.53 -16.05 -24.57
C GLY A 207 8.75 -16.18 -23.65
N LEU A 208 8.59 -15.98 -22.33
CA LEU A 208 9.66 -16.15 -21.34
C LEU A 208 9.90 -17.65 -21.07
N LYS A 209 10.96 -18.21 -21.66
CA LYS A 209 11.36 -19.61 -21.47
C LYS A 209 12.90 -19.74 -21.32
N PRO A 210 13.40 -20.60 -20.40
CA PRO A 210 12.64 -21.36 -19.41
C PRO A 210 12.06 -20.45 -18.30
N PHE A 211 10.94 -20.87 -17.71
CA PHE A 211 10.35 -20.19 -16.54
C PHE A 211 10.29 -21.14 -15.34
N SER A 212 10.69 -20.63 -14.18
CA SER A 212 10.55 -21.30 -12.89
C SER A 212 9.92 -20.34 -11.87
N PRO A 213 9.00 -20.79 -11.00
CA PRO A 213 8.45 -19.97 -9.92
C PRO A 213 9.50 -19.36 -8.99
N THR A 214 10.70 -19.95 -8.88
CA THR A 214 11.81 -19.38 -8.10
C THR A 214 12.29 -18.03 -8.64
N MET A 215 12.04 -17.74 -9.92
CA MET A 215 12.38 -16.46 -10.55
C MET A 215 11.45 -15.32 -10.08
N LEU A 216 10.37 -15.59 -9.36
CA LEU A 216 9.42 -14.55 -8.92
C LEU A 216 9.99 -13.64 -7.83
N THR A 217 11.13 -13.97 -7.23
CA THR A 217 11.86 -13.06 -6.34
C THR A 217 12.84 -12.17 -7.09
N ASP A 218 13.02 -12.35 -8.41
CA ASP A 218 13.73 -11.39 -9.25
C ASP A 218 12.79 -10.22 -9.60
N PRO A 219 13.14 -8.96 -9.26
CA PRO A 219 12.27 -7.81 -9.48
C PRO A 219 11.87 -7.60 -10.93
N ALA A 220 12.81 -7.76 -11.87
CA ALA A 220 12.56 -7.50 -13.27
C ALA A 220 11.60 -8.55 -13.86
N VAL A 221 11.77 -9.83 -13.50
CA VAL A 221 10.85 -10.90 -13.88
C VAL A 221 9.47 -10.70 -13.26
N ASN A 222 9.41 -10.41 -11.96
CA ASN A 222 8.13 -10.24 -11.26
C ASN A 222 7.33 -9.06 -11.82
N ILE A 223 7.97 -7.90 -12.00
CA ILE A 223 7.33 -6.70 -12.58
C ILE A 223 6.88 -6.98 -14.02
N ARG A 224 7.73 -7.58 -14.85
CA ARG A 224 7.37 -7.88 -16.25
C ARG A 224 6.15 -8.77 -16.35
N LEU A 225 6.08 -9.82 -15.53
CA LEU A 225 4.93 -10.75 -15.52
C LEU A 225 3.68 -10.12 -14.89
N GLY A 226 3.84 -9.31 -13.83
CA GLY A 226 2.72 -8.70 -13.12
C GLY A 226 2.10 -7.54 -13.87
N VAL A 227 2.92 -6.72 -14.53
CA VAL A 227 2.44 -5.68 -15.44
C VAL A 227 1.72 -6.29 -16.64
N GLU A 228 2.23 -7.40 -17.21
CA GLU A 228 1.48 -8.11 -18.26
C GLU A 228 0.13 -8.61 -17.73
N TYR A 229 0.11 -9.23 -16.55
CA TYR A 229 -1.14 -9.69 -15.93
C TYR A 229 -2.14 -8.54 -15.70
N TYR A 230 -1.66 -7.37 -15.28
CA TYR A 230 -2.47 -6.16 -15.17
C TYR A 230 -2.99 -5.70 -16.55
N LYS A 231 -2.11 -5.55 -17.54
CA LYS A 231 -2.46 -5.10 -18.90
C LYS A 231 -3.50 -5.99 -19.56
N THR A 232 -3.42 -7.32 -19.39
CA THR A 232 -4.42 -8.24 -19.94
C THR A 232 -5.82 -8.00 -19.39
N ARG A 233 -5.93 -7.61 -18.11
CA ARG A 233 -7.21 -7.22 -17.49
C ARG A 233 -7.62 -5.82 -17.90
N HIS A 234 -6.69 -4.88 -17.95
CA HIS A 234 -6.96 -3.52 -18.41
C HIS A 234 -7.56 -3.53 -19.82
N ALA A 235 -6.99 -4.31 -20.73
CA ALA A 235 -7.53 -4.49 -22.08
C ALA A 235 -8.92 -5.14 -22.10
N GLN A 236 -9.28 -5.91 -21.08
CA GLN A 236 -10.58 -6.57 -20.98
C GLN A 236 -11.66 -5.67 -20.37
N TYR A 237 -11.31 -4.85 -19.37
CA TYR A 237 -12.28 -4.10 -18.56
C TYR A 237 -12.28 -2.60 -18.83
N GLY A 238 -11.21 -2.04 -19.40
CA GLY A 238 -11.14 -0.64 -19.86
C GLY A 238 -10.83 0.39 -18.76
N ASP A 239 -10.93 0.03 -17.48
CA ASP A 239 -10.60 0.94 -16.38
C ASP A 239 -9.87 0.29 -15.21
N ALA A 240 -9.27 1.16 -14.37
CA ALA A 240 -8.46 0.76 -13.23
C ALA A 240 -9.26 0.07 -12.13
N ALA A 241 -10.49 0.51 -11.83
CA ALA A 241 -11.28 -0.03 -10.72
C ALA A 241 -11.67 -1.50 -10.99
N HIS A 242 -12.24 -1.78 -12.16
CA HIS A 242 -12.55 -3.14 -12.59
C HIS A 242 -11.28 -3.99 -12.73
N THR A 243 -10.20 -3.42 -13.27
CA THR A 243 -8.94 -4.14 -13.42
C THR A 243 -8.36 -4.59 -12.09
N LEU A 244 -8.27 -3.69 -11.11
CA LEU A 244 -7.78 -3.98 -9.76
C LEU A 244 -8.68 -4.96 -9.01
N CYS A 245 -9.99 -4.80 -9.16
CA CYS A 245 -10.98 -5.74 -8.65
C CYS A 245 -10.75 -7.15 -9.21
N SER A 246 -10.52 -7.28 -10.52
CA SER A 246 -10.19 -8.56 -11.17
C SER A 246 -8.80 -9.08 -10.79
N TYR A 247 -7.86 -8.19 -10.48
CA TYR A 247 -6.51 -8.54 -10.04
C TYR A 247 -6.56 -9.23 -8.67
N ASN A 248 -7.28 -8.63 -7.71
CA ASN A 248 -7.41 -9.12 -6.33
C ASN A 248 -8.43 -10.27 -6.17
N ALA A 249 -9.67 -10.07 -6.61
CA ALA A 249 -10.76 -11.04 -6.38
C ALA A 249 -10.93 -12.07 -7.52
N GLY A 250 -10.24 -11.86 -8.64
CA GLY A 250 -10.35 -12.70 -9.84
C GLY A 250 -11.52 -12.33 -10.76
N ALA A 251 -11.34 -12.62 -12.05
CA ALA A 251 -12.29 -12.28 -13.11
C ALA A 251 -13.69 -12.89 -12.92
N GLY A 252 -13.78 -14.08 -12.31
CA GLY A 252 -15.06 -14.74 -12.05
C GLY A 252 -15.94 -13.98 -11.06
N LYS A 253 -15.34 -13.41 -9.99
CA LYS A 253 -16.07 -12.61 -8.99
C LYS A 253 -16.53 -11.29 -9.60
N LEU A 254 -15.61 -10.60 -10.29
CA LEU A 254 -15.95 -9.36 -10.98
C LEU A 254 -17.09 -9.58 -12.00
N ALA A 255 -17.06 -10.67 -12.78
CA ALA A 255 -18.13 -10.97 -13.74
C ALA A 255 -19.50 -11.17 -13.07
N VAL A 256 -19.56 -11.59 -11.80
CA VAL A 256 -20.80 -11.62 -11.02
C VAL A 256 -21.25 -10.21 -10.66
N TRP A 257 -20.33 -9.38 -10.16
CA TRP A 257 -20.62 -8.03 -9.71
C TRP A 257 -21.02 -7.10 -10.85
N LEU A 258 -20.39 -7.24 -12.02
CA LEU A 258 -20.73 -6.46 -13.21
C LEU A 258 -22.18 -6.66 -13.67
N ARG A 259 -22.83 -7.80 -13.38
CA ARG A 259 -24.24 -8.01 -13.70
C ARG A 259 -25.19 -7.15 -12.87
N GLY A 260 -24.79 -6.73 -11.68
CA GLY A 260 -25.61 -5.94 -10.77
C GLY A 260 -25.21 -4.47 -10.71
N ILE A 261 -23.91 -4.19 -10.65
CA ILE A 261 -23.36 -2.84 -10.38
C ILE A 261 -22.39 -2.36 -11.47
N GLY A 262 -22.25 -3.06 -12.60
CA GLY A 262 -21.24 -2.74 -13.63
C GLY A 262 -21.54 -1.53 -14.50
N GLY A 263 -22.77 -0.99 -14.47
CA GLY A 263 -23.14 0.23 -15.19
C GLY A 263 -22.95 1.52 -14.40
N LEU A 264 -22.41 1.43 -13.17
CA LEU A 264 -22.18 2.57 -12.30
C LEU A 264 -20.86 3.27 -12.66
N GLU A 265 -20.75 4.54 -12.27
CA GLU A 265 -19.47 5.24 -12.28
C GLU A 265 -18.45 4.53 -11.39
N GLN A 266 -17.17 4.68 -11.69
CA GLN A 266 -16.11 3.88 -11.06
C GLN A 266 -16.03 4.06 -9.54
N ASP A 267 -16.21 5.28 -9.05
CA ASP A 267 -16.24 5.60 -7.63
C ASP A 267 -17.39 4.88 -6.91
N LEU A 268 -18.59 4.93 -7.48
CA LEU A 268 -19.76 4.26 -6.94
C LEU A 268 -19.66 2.73 -7.04
N PHE A 269 -19.08 2.21 -8.14
CA PHE A 269 -18.77 0.79 -8.28
C PHE A 269 -17.87 0.32 -7.14
N VAL A 270 -16.77 1.05 -6.86
CA VAL A 270 -15.81 0.71 -5.79
C VAL A 270 -16.53 0.63 -4.44
N GLU A 271 -17.32 1.65 -4.09
CA GLU A 271 -18.05 1.68 -2.82
C GLU A 271 -19.05 0.51 -2.66
N LEU A 272 -19.54 -0.05 -3.76
CA LEU A 272 -20.51 -1.15 -3.78
C LEU A 272 -19.90 -2.54 -3.98
N ILE A 273 -18.58 -2.67 -4.12
CA ILE A 273 -17.90 -3.98 -4.16
C ILE A 273 -18.32 -4.79 -2.91
N PRO A 274 -18.96 -5.98 -3.04
CA PRO A 274 -19.53 -6.67 -1.88
C PRO A 274 -18.51 -7.16 -0.85
N TYR A 275 -17.29 -7.44 -1.29
CA TYR A 275 -16.22 -7.92 -0.40
C TYR A 275 -15.44 -6.73 0.13
N GLU A 276 -15.54 -6.49 1.43
CA GLU A 276 -14.88 -5.38 2.12
C GLU A 276 -13.37 -5.36 1.86
N GLU A 277 -12.72 -6.52 1.93
CA GLU A 277 -11.29 -6.65 1.63
C GLU A 277 -10.94 -6.16 0.21
N THR A 278 -11.72 -6.56 -0.79
CA THR A 278 -11.50 -6.15 -2.19
C THR A 278 -11.82 -4.67 -2.37
N ARG A 279 -12.89 -4.16 -1.74
CA ARG A 279 -13.23 -2.74 -1.74
C ARG A 279 -12.06 -1.90 -1.22
N ASP A 280 -11.56 -2.27 -0.04
CA ASP A 280 -10.44 -1.60 0.59
C ASP A 280 -9.15 -1.70 -0.23
N TYR A 281 -8.90 -2.87 -0.83
CA TYR A 281 -7.76 -3.07 -1.71
C TYR A 281 -7.81 -2.10 -2.89
N VAL A 282 -8.94 -2.03 -3.61
CA VAL A 282 -9.07 -1.14 -4.79
C VAL A 282 -8.90 0.31 -4.37
N ARG A 283 -9.56 0.73 -3.28
CA ARG A 283 -9.43 2.09 -2.74
C ARG A 283 -7.97 2.42 -2.40
N LYS A 284 -7.28 1.53 -1.67
CA LYS A 284 -5.87 1.72 -1.30
C LYS A 284 -4.95 1.84 -2.51
N VAL A 285 -5.11 1.00 -3.54
CA VAL A 285 -4.26 1.08 -4.75
C VAL A 285 -4.49 2.39 -5.49
N LEU A 286 -5.76 2.80 -5.68
CA LEU A 286 -6.08 4.06 -6.35
C LEU A 286 -5.56 5.26 -5.55
N THR A 287 -5.77 5.30 -4.23
CA THR A 287 -5.19 6.33 -3.36
C THR A 287 -3.67 6.37 -3.46
N ASN A 288 -3.00 5.21 -3.42
CA ASN A 288 -1.55 5.14 -3.56
C ASN A 288 -1.09 5.69 -4.92
N ALA A 289 -1.81 5.39 -6.01
CA ALA A 289 -1.51 5.89 -7.34
C ALA A 289 -1.59 7.42 -7.41
N MET A 290 -2.65 8.01 -6.82
CA MET A 290 -2.82 9.46 -6.71
C MET A 290 -1.68 10.10 -5.91
N PHE A 291 -1.24 9.47 -4.81
CA PHE A 291 -0.08 9.96 -4.06
C PHE A 291 1.20 9.91 -4.90
N TYR A 292 1.46 8.82 -5.62
CA TYR A 292 2.62 8.75 -6.50
C TYR A 292 2.58 9.82 -7.60
N GLU A 293 1.41 10.06 -8.18
CA GLU A 293 1.23 11.11 -9.19
C GLU A 293 1.47 12.51 -8.63
N ALA A 294 0.86 12.85 -7.50
CA ALA A 294 1.05 14.14 -6.82
C ALA A 294 2.53 14.38 -6.44
N LEU A 295 3.23 13.33 -5.98
CA LEU A 295 4.66 13.39 -5.66
C LEU A 295 5.56 13.37 -6.90
N GLY A 296 5.05 12.97 -8.06
CA GLY A 296 5.79 12.88 -9.32
C GLY A 296 5.79 14.17 -10.14
N GLY A 297 4.79 15.02 -9.96
CA GLY A 297 4.60 16.27 -10.73
C GLY A 297 5.56 17.42 -10.41
N GLY A 298 6.54 17.21 -9.52
CA GLY A 298 7.53 18.21 -9.10
C GLY A 298 8.90 18.12 -9.80
N ARG A 299 9.02 17.41 -10.93
CA ARG A 299 10.24 17.31 -11.73
C ARG A 299 10.11 17.99 -13.08
#